data_AF-A0A9P9RD82-F1
#
_entry.id   AF-A0A9P9RD82-F1
#
_cell.length_a   1.000
_cell.length_b   1.000
_cell.length_c   1.000
_cell.angle_alpha   90.00
_cell.angle_beta   90.00
_cell.angle_gamma   90.00
#
_symmetry.space_group_name_H-M   'P 1'
#
loop_
_entity.id
_entity.type
_entity.pdbx_description
1 polymer ?
#
loop_
_entity_poly.entity_id
_entity_poly.type
_entity_poly.pdbx_seq_one_letter_code
_entity_poly.pdbx_strand_id
1 'polypeptide(L)'
;MHLGLLILSALPTTWAAHAYTVPPGLVLLEADETNSCVLPDAYHILNFKGQSKDGGKTLSAFDFNFEDEDTKVKTPCHKNSSSKVVSSPGSPRYACDNTAVEFLWDDDDQKLWMMEKVCDGSDGTAQWEAGGSAIISLKCGRSGSCTSNSTDHRALFTSLNPVRKTPPS
;
A
#
# COMPACT_ATOMS: atom_id res chain seq x y z
N MET A 1 -24.21 -35.43 43.51
CA MET A 1 -24.60 -34.92 42.17
C MET A 1 -23.76 -33.68 41.91
N HIS A 2 -22.69 -33.80 41.13
CA HIS A 2 -21.84 -32.66 40.76
C HIS A 2 -22.32 -32.08 39.43
N LEU A 3 -22.86 -30.87 39.48
CA LEU A 3 -23.25 -30.10 38.30
C LEU A 3 -22.03 -29.25 37.90
N GLY A 4 -21.27 -29.73 36.91
CA GLY A 4 -20.16 -28.97 36.31
C GLY A 4 -20.73 -27.89 35.39
N LEU A 5 -20.54 -26.62 35.75
CA LEU A 5 -20.87 -25.48 34.91
C LEU A 5 -19.77 -25.33 33.84
N LEU A 6 -20.09 -25.63 32.58
CA LEU A 6 -19.27 -25.28 31.43
C LEU A 6 -19.46 -23.79 31.13
N ILE A 7 -18.42 -22.98 31.35
CA ILE A 7 -18.40 -21.57 30.95
C ILE A 7 -17.97 -21.54 29.47
N LEU A 8 -18.93 -21.36 28.55
CA LEU A 8 -18.63 -21.00 27.16
C LEU A 8 -18.16 -19.54 27.15
N SER A 9 -16.84 -19.32 27.13
CA SER A 9 -16.28 -18.02 26.81
C SER A 9 -16.49 -17.76 25.32
N ALA A 10 -17.54 -17.02 24.98
CA ALA A 10 -17.68 -16.44 23.65
C ALA A 10 -16.53 -15.44 23.47
N LEU A 11 -15.51 -15.81 22.71
CA LEU A 11 -14.49 -14.87 22.26
C LEU A 11 -15.19 -13.85 21.36
N PRO A 12 -15.04 -12.54 21.59
CA PRO A 12 -15.47 -11.56 20.62
C PRO A 12 -14.73 -11.87 19.32
N THR A 13 -15.46 -12.16 18.25
CA THR A 13 -14.93 -12.11 16.89
C THR A 13 -14.45 -10.68 16.70
N THR A 14 -13.14 -10.48 16.78
CA THR A 14 -12.51 -9.22 16.39
C THR A 14 -12.75 -9.08 14.89
N TRP A 15 -13.76 -8.31 14.51
CA TRP A 15 -13.83 -7.82 13.15
C TRP A 15 -12.58 -6.96 12.99
N ALA A 16 -11.68 -7.36 12.10
CA ALA A 16 -10.56 -6.52 11.72
C ALA A 16 -11.17 -5.22 11.20
N ALA A 17 -11.02 -4.16 11.98
CA ALA A 17 -11.54 -2.86 11.61
C ALA A 17 -10.45 -2.18 10.78
N HIS A 18 -10.76 -1.97 9.50
CA HIS A 18 -9.93 -1.16 8.60
C HIS A 18 -9.54 0.16 9.26
N ALA A 19 -8.30 0.59 9.09
CA ALA A 19 -7.83 1.90 9.57
C ALA A 19 -8.37 3.08 8.74
N TYR A 20 -9.31 2.81 7.84
CA TYR A 20 -10.04 3.76 7.02
C TYR A 20 -11.53 3.48 7.05
N THR A 21 -12.34 4.47 6.66
CA THR A 21 -13.79 4.28 6.55
C THR A 21 -14.13 3.52 5.29
N VAL A 22 -14.84 2.40 5.43
CA VAL A 22 -15.37 1.63 4.31
C VAL A 22 -16.79 2.11 3.97
N PRO A 23 -17.06 2.51 2.72
CA PRO A 23 -18.41 2.83 2.27
C PRO A 23 -19.38 1.64 2.47
N PRO A 24 -20.65 1.87 2.89
CA PRO A 24 -21.58 0.78 3.18
C PRO A 24 -21.77 -0.23 2.05
N GLY A 25 -21.73 0.22 0.79
CA GLY A 25 -21.83 -0.68 -0.36
C GLY A 25 -20.64 -1.64 -0.49
N LEU A 26 -19.44 -1.23 -0.09
CA LEU A 26 -18.25 -2.08 -0.10
C LEU A 26 -18.24 -3.07 1.07
N VAL A 27 -18.74 -2.68 2.24
CA VAL A 27 -18.89 -3.61 3.38
C VAL A 27 -19.75 -4.82 3.01
N LEU A 28 -20.81 -4.60 2.22
CA LEU A 28 -21.67 -5.69 1.75
C LEU A 28 -20.96 -6.60 0.73
N LEU A 29 -20.10 -6.03 -0.13
CA LEU A 29 -19.36 -6.80 -1.13
C LEU A 29 -18.23 -7.60 -0.48
N GLU A 30 -17.53 -7.03 0.49
CA GLU A 30 -16.48 -7.72 1.27
C GLU A 30 -17.05 -8.88 2.08
N ALA A 31 -18.28 -8.74 2.61
CA ALA A 31 -18.97 -9.81 3.35
C ALA A 31 -19.57 -10.90 2.45
N ASP A 32 -19.64 -10.70 1.15
CA ASP A 32 -20.17 -11.68 0.19
C ASP A 32 -19.06 -12.66 -0.21
N GLU A 33 -19.11 -13.89 0.30
CA GLU A 33 -18.14 -14.95 0.01
C GLU A 33 -18.07 -15.34 -1.49
N THR A 34 -19.05 -14.91 -2.30
CA THR A 34 -19.04 -15.11 -3.75
C THR A 34 -18.42 -13.95 -4.52
N ASN A 35 -18.12 -12.85 -3.83
CA ASN A 35 -17.45 -11.69 -4.38
C ASN A 35 -15.93 -11.81 -4.21
N SER A 36 -15.17 -11.23 -5.15
CA SER A 36 -13.70 -11.21 -5.13
C SER A 36 -13.11 -9.90 -4.60
N CYS A 37 -13.94 -9.00 -4.06
CA CYS A 37 -13.49 -7.74 -3.49
C CYS A 37 -12.78 -8.00 -2.16
N VAL A 38 -11.47 -7.78 -2.16
CA VAL A 38 -10.63 -7.83 -0.98
C VAL A 38 -10.21 -6.41 -0.64
N LEU A 39 -10.49 -5.98 0.58
CA LEU A 39 -10.03 -4.71 1.13
C LEU A 39 -8.82 -4.95 2.03
N PRO A 40 -7.69 -4.25 1.81
CA PRO A 40 -6.48 -4.51 2.57
C PRO A 40 -6.36 -3.65 3.82
N ASP A 41 -5.76 -4.21 4.87
CA ASP A 41 -5.48 -3.52 6.13
C ASP A 41 -4.08 -2.90 6.15
N ALA A 42 -3.08 -3.72 5.79
CA ALA A 42 -1.67 -3.40 5.96
C ALA A 42 -0.82 -3.97 4.83
N TYR A 43 0.33 -3.33 4.62
CA TYR A 43 1.29 -3.74 3.62
C TYR A 43 2.72 -3.62 4.14
N HIS A 44 3.63 -4.27 3.43
CA HIS A 44 5.05 -4.30 3.71
C HIS A 44 5.85 -3.65 2.58
N ILE A 45 6.78 -2.78 2.94
CA ILE A 45 7.83 -2.26 2.05
C ILE A 45 9.13 -2.96 2.43
N LEU A 46 9.58 -3.84 1.55
CA LEU A 46 10.74 -4.68 1.79
C LEU A 46 11.97 -4.19 1.04
N ASN A 47 13.10 -4.27 1.72
CA ASN A 47 14.44 -4.11 1.14
C ASN A 47 14.67 -2.78 0.39
N PHE A 48 14.11 -1.67 0.88
CA PHE A 48 14.26 -0.35 0.27
C PHE A 48 15.74 0.04 0.13
N LYS A 49 16.13 0.39 -1.09
CA LYS A 49 17.48 0.88 -1.44
C LYS A 49 17.34 2.11 -2.32
N GLY A 50 18.04 3.18 -1.95
CA GLY A 50 18.02 4.44 -2.68
C GLY A 50 19.39 4.83 -3.23
N GLN A 51 19.37 5.78 -4.15
CA GLN A 51 20.54 6.47 -4.66
C GLN A 51 20.33 7.98 -4.52
N SER A 52 21.29 8.66 -3.91
CA SER A 52 21.28 10.10 -3.71
C SER A 52 22.63 10.70 -4.08
N LYS A 53 22.61 11.89 -4.67
CA LYS A 53 23.83 12.65 -4.98
C LYS A 53 24.11 13.75 -3.96
N ASP A 54 23.16 14.06 -3.08
CA ASP A 54 23.21 15.21 -2.17
C ASP A 54 23.16 14.82 -0.69
N GLY A 55 23.54 13.57 -0.39
CA GLY A 55 23.62 13.06 0.97
C GLY A 55 22.27 12.63 1.56
N GLY A 56 21.28 12.35 0.71
CA GLY A 56 19.95 11.87 1.12
C GLY A 56 18.92 12.97 1.28
N LYS A 57 19.19 14.19 0.78
CA LYS A 57 18.16 15.23 0.70
C LYS A 57 17.17 14.95 -0.41
N THR A 58 17.66 14.39 -1.53
CA THR A 58 16.83 13.88 -2.62
C THR A 58 17.27 12.49 -3.05
N LEU A 59 16.32 11.68 -3.52
CA LEU A 59 16.60 10.41 -4.18
C LEU A 59 16.51 10.55 -5.71
N SER A 60 17.60 10.21 -6.40
CA SER A 60 17.62 10.13 -7.87
C SER A 60 17.07 8.81 -8.41
N ALA A 61 17.15 7.74 -7.61
CA ALA A 61 16.60 6.43 -7.92
C ALA A 61 16.37 5.63 -6.63
N PHE A 62 15.45 4.68 -6.66
CA PHE A 62 15.26 3.72 -5.57
C PHE A 62 14.48 2.48 -6.02
N ASP A 63 14.66 1.41 -5.26
CA ASP A 63 14.07 0.10 -5.47
C ASP A 63 13.55 -0.45 -4.14
N PHE A 64 12.39 -1.10 -4.16
CA PHE A 64 11.82 -1.84 -3.03
C PHE A 64 10.85 -2.91 -3.53
N ASN A 65 10.42 -3.81 -2.65
CA ASN A 65 9.29 -4.70 -2.94
C ASN A 65 8.10 -4.30 -2.08
N PHE A 66 6.93 -4.31 -2.68
CA PHE A 66 5.65 -4.17 -2.01
C PHE A 66 5.03 -5.56 -1.82
N GLU A 67 4.53 -5.83 -0.62
CA GLU A 67 3.73 -7.02 -0.32
C GLU A 67 2.49 -6.65 0.48
N ASP A 68 1.34 -7.10 -0.02
CA ASP A 68 0.04 -7.07 0.65
C ASP A 68 -0.42 -8.51 0.88
N GLU A 69 -0.65 -8.85 2.14
CA GLU A 69 -1.07 -10.19 2.52
C GLU A 69 -2.57 -10.42 2.31
N ASP A 70 -3.41 -9.40 2.30
CA ASP A 70 -4.84 -9.51 2.11
C ASP A 70 -5.15 -9.77 0.63
N THR A 71 -4.67 -8.90 -0.26
CA THR A 71 -4.89 -9.01 -1.72
C THR A 71 -3.95 -10.01 -2.40
N LYS A 72 -2.94 -10.51 -1.66
CA LYS A 72 -1.86 -11.40 -2.14
C LYS A 72 -0.96 -10.76 -3.19
N VAL A 73 -1.01 -9.43 -3.36
CA VAL A 73 -0.15 -8.74 -4.30
C VAL A 73 1.28 -8.67 -3.77
N LYS A 74 2.22 -9.14 -4.59
CA LYS A 74 3.66 -8.98 -4.35
C LYS A 74 4.30 -8.45 -5.61
N THR A 75 4.93 -7.29 -5.53
CA THR A 75 5.50 -6.65 -6.72
C THR A 75 6.74 -5.82 -6.42
N PRO A 76 7.78 -5.91 -7.27
CA PRO A 76 8.89 -4.98 -7.18
C PRO A 76 8.49 -3.60 -7.73
N CYS A 77 9.05 -2.57 -7.12
CA CYS A 77 8.76 -1.17 -7.42
C CYS A 77 10.07 -0.43 -7.65
N HIS A 78 10.13 0.35 -8.73
CA HIS A 78 11.36 0.94 -9.22
C HIS A 78 11.16 2.39 -9.65
N LYS A 79 11.99 3.29 -9.11
CA LYS A 79 12.09 4.67 -9.57
C LYS A 79 13.49 4.95 -10.09
N ASN A 80 13.58 5.43 -11.33
CA ASN A 80 14.81 5.95 -11.91
C ASN A 80 14.50 7.07 -12.93
N SER A 81 15.47 7.45 -13.76
CA SER A 81 15.32 8.53 -14.74
C SER A 81 14.44 8.19 -15.94
N SER A 82 14.15 6.91 -16.22
CA SER A 82 13.26 6.48 -17.31
C SER A 82 11.84 6.17 -16.85
N SER A 83 11.59 6.12 -15.53
CA SER A 83 10.25 5.91 -14.97
C SER A 83 9.28 6.99 -15.46
N LYS A 84 8.14 6.54 -15.99
CA LYS A 84 7.07 7.42 -16.47
C LYS A 84 6.08 7.71 -15.35
N VAL A 85 5.63 8.96 -15.30
CA VAL A 85 4.58 9.38 -14.37
C VAL A 85 3.26 8.74 -14.79
N VAL A 86 2.57 8.11 -13.85
CA VAL A 86 1.17 7.72 -14.02
C VAL A 86 0.34 8.98 -13.86
N SER A 87 -0.55 9.25 -14.82
CA SER A 87 -1.37 10.47 -14.81
C SER A 87 -2.16 10.56 -13.51
N SER A 88 -1.84 11.57 -12.69
CA SER A 88 -2.48 11.84 -11.41
C SER A 88 -2.54 13.35 -11.20
N PRO A 89 -3.65 13.92 -10.72
CA PRO A 89 -3.63 15.30 -10.25
C PRO A 89 -2.74 15.41 -9.01
N GLY A 90 -1.89 16.44 -8.96
CA GLY A 90 -0.97 16.69 -7.85
C GLY A 90 0.43 16.09 -8.07
N SER A 91 1.01 15.52 -7.02
CA SER A 91 2.39 15.00 -7.06
C SER A 91 2.52 13.78 -7.98
N PRO A 92 3.64 13.63 -8.72
CA PRO A 92 3.85 12.53 -9.65
C PRO A 92 3.80 11.16 -8.95
N ARG A 93 2.97 10.27 -9.48
CA ARG A 93 2.92 8.86 -9.07
C ARG A 93 3.64 7.99 -10.09
N TYR A 94 4.12 6.84 -9.65
CA TYR A 94 4.81 5.85 -10.47
C TYR A 94 4.22 4.48 -10.22
N ALA A 95 4.05 3.68 -11.26
CA ALA A 95 3.59 2.30 -11.11
C ALA A 95 4.76 1.41 -10.69
N CYS A 96 4.47 0.41 -9.86
CA CYS A 96 5.31 -0.77 -9.71
C CYS A 96 5.20 -1.66 -10.97
N ASP A 97 5.91 -2.78 -10.99
CA ASP A 97 5.81 -3.74 -12.10
C ASP A 97 4.37 -4.28 -12.25
N ASN A 98 3.67 -4.49 -11.13
CA ASN A 98 2.22 -4.61 -11.14
C ASN A 98 1.58 -3.22 -11.09
N THR A 99 0.94 -2.84 -12.19
CA THR A 99 0.31 -1.52 -12.37
C THR A 99 -0.92 -1.26 -11.48
N ALA A 100 -1.39 -2.27 -10.74
CA ALA A 100 -2.36 -2.08 -9.66
C ALA A 100 -1.77 -1.33 -8.46
N VAL A 101 -0.44 -1.40 -8.29
CA VAL A 101 0.27 -0.70 -7.21
C VAL A 101 1.00 0.52 -7.77
N GLU A 102 0.74 1.66 -7.17
CA GLU A 102 1.39 2.92 -7.45
C GLU A 102 2.08 3.46 -6.19
N PHE A 103 3.08 4.31 -6.39
CA PHE A 103 3.80 4.94 -5.30
C PHE A 103 4.21 6.37 -5.62
N LEU A 104 4.49 7.12 -4.56
CA LEU A 104 5.01 8.48 -4.58
C LEU A 104 6.04 8.58 -3.46
N TRP A 105 7.18 9.22 -3.74
CA TRP A 105 8.18 9.56 -2.73
C TRP A 105 8.12 11.05 -2.40
N ASP A 106 8.14 11.35 -1.11
CA ASP A 106 8.19 12.68 -0.54
C ASP A 106 9.56 12.85 0.14
N ASP A 107 10.44 13.63 -0.51
CA ASP A 107 11.82 13.86 -0.07
C ASP A 107 11.88 14.61 1.27
N ASP A 108 10.97 15.55 1.50
CA ASP A 108 10.99 16.43 2.69
C ASP A 108 10.77 15.62 3.98
N ASP A 109 9.86 14.65 3.92
CA ASP A 109 9.49 13.79 5.06
C ASP A 109 10.16 12.40 5.03
N GLN A 110 10.96 12.10 3.99
CA GLN A 110 11.44 10.74 3.69
C GLN A 110 10.31 9.69 3.73
N LYS A 111 9.21 10.01 3.07
CA LYS A 111 7.94 9.30 3.22
C LYS A 111 7.54 8.70 1.89
N LEU A 112 7.32 7.39 1.90
CA LEU A 112 6.82 6.63 0.76
C LEU A 112 5.31 6.46 0.90
N TRP A 113 4.56 7.01 -0.03
CA TRP A 113 3.13 6.77 -0.18
C TRP A 113 2.92 5.60 -1.11
N MET A 114 2.05 4.68 -0.70
CA MET A 114 1.62 3.53 -1.49
C MET A 114 0.13 3.63 -1.75
N MET A 115 -0.25 3.26 -2.96
CA MET A 115 -1.63 3.16 -3.40
C MET A 115 -1.83 1.82 -4.10
N GLU A 116 -2.83 1.06 -3.69
CA GLU A 116 -3.20 -0.20 -4.32
C GLU A 116 -4.63 -0.13 -4.83
N LYS A 117 -4.79 -0.46 -6.11
CA LYS A 117 -6.10 -0.59 -6.75
C LYS A 117 -6.74 -1.92 -6.33
N VAL A 118 -7.96 -1.84 -5.82
CA VAL A 118 -8.69 -2.96 -5.21
C VAL A 118 -10.13 -3.03 -5.71
N CYS A 119 -10.75 -4.19 -5.48
CA CYS A 119 -12.15 -4.48 -5.82
C CYS A 119 -12.48 -4.17 -7.29
N ASP A 120 -12.03 -5.08 -8.15
CA ASP A 120 -12.32 -5.04 -9.58
C ASP A 120 -13.82 -5.09 -9.86
N GLY A 121 -14.25 -4.23 -10.79
CA GLY A 121 -15.59 -4.26 -11.36
C GLY A 121 -15.80 -5.47 -12.26
N SER A 122 -17.02 -5.62 -12.79
CA SER A 122 -17.37 -6.71 -13.72
C SER A 122 -16.56 -6.72 -15.01
N ASP A 123 -15.92 -5.59 -15.36
CA ASP A 123 -15.03 -5.43 -16.51
C ASP A 123 -13.56 -5.73 -16.17
N GLY A 124 -13.26 -6.19 -14.96
CA GLY A 124 -11.90 -6.44 -14.47
C GLY A 124 -11.13 -5.15 -14.15
N THR A 125 -11.79 -3.98 -14.14
CA THR A 125 -11.15 -2.72 -13.78
C THR A 125 -11.39 -2.41 -12.32
N ALA A 126 -10.33 -2.20 -11.55
CA ALA A 126 -10.41 -1.74 -10.17
C ALA A 126 -11.25 -0.46 -10.05
N GLN A 127 -12.21 -0.48 -9.12
CA GLN A 127 -13.07 0.67 -8.86
C GLN A 127 -12.59 1.50 -7.68
N TRP A 128 -11.75 0.93 -6.81
CA TRP A 128 -11.27 1.57 -5.58
C TRP A 128 -9.75 1.52 -5.45
N GLU A 129 -9.20 2.43 -4.66
CA GLU A 129 -7.79 2.57 -4.35
C GLU A 129 -7.62 2.73 -2.84
N ALA A 130 -6.96 1.77 -2.21
CA ALA A 130 -6.50 1.86 -0.84
C ALA A 130 -5.17 2.62 -0.81
N GLY A 131 -5.01 3.58 0.10
CA GLY A 131 -3.82 4.42 0.19
C GLY A 131 -3.27 4.53 1.61
N GLY A 132 -1.94 4.51 1.74
CA GLY A 132 -1.23 4.69 3.02
C GLY A 132 0.19 5.20 2.82
N SER A 133 0.93 5.37 3.91
CA SER A 133 2.34 5.78 3.82
C SER A 133 3.21 5.18 4.92
N ALA A 134 4.51 5.08 4.63
CA ALA A 134 5.55 4.74 5.59
C ALA A 134 6.68 5.78 5.56
N ILE A 135 7.23 6.13 6.72
CA ILE A 135 8.46 6.89 6.81
C ILE A 135 9.63 5.91 6.66
N ILE A 136 10.47 6.12 5.66
CA ILE A 136 11.64 5.29 5.37
C ILE A 136 12.88 6.10 5.73
N SER A 137 13.34 5.99 6.98
CA SER A 137 14.53 6.71 7.43
C SER A 137 15.79 6.20 6.74
N LEU A 138 16.47 7.06 5.99
CA LEU A 138 17.63 6.68 5.17
C LEU A 138 18.96 7.14 5.76
N LYS A 139 19.99 6.30 5.60
CA LYS A 139 21.39 6.68 5.76
C LYS A 139 22.10 6.55 4.42
N CYS A 140 22.68 7.65 3.94
CA CYS A 140 23.38 7.69 2.67
C CYS A 140 24.90 7.74 2.87
N GLY A 141 25.60 6.82 2.21
CA GLY A 141 27.06 6.78 2.19
C GLY A 141 27.66 7.79 1.20
N ARG A 142 28.99 7.99 1.27
CA ARG A 142 29.73 8.88 0.36
C ARG A 142 29.66 8.47 -1.12
N SER A 143 29.40 7.19 -1.39
CA SER A 143 29.19 6.67 -2.75
C SER A 143 27.81 6.99 -3.33
N GLY A 144 26.93 7.64 -2.55
CA GLY A 144 25.57 7.97 -2.94
C GLY A 144 24.55 6.85 -2.72
N SER A 145 24.98 5.66 -2.26
CA SER A 145 24.06 4.60 -1.89
C SER A 145 23.36 4.93 -0.57
N CYS A 146 22.03 4.79 -0.53
CA CYS A 146 21.19 5.02 0.62
C CYS A 146 20.48 3.73 1.05
N THR A 147 20.50 3.45 2.34
CA THR A 147 19.82 2.28 2.92
C THR A 147 18.99 2.69 4.11
N SER A 148 17.85 2.01 4.27
CA SER A 148 17.04 2.07 5.47
C SER A 148 17.70 1.33 6.65
N ASN A 149 17.30 1.65 7.88
CA ASN A 149 17.68 0.91 9.09
C ASN A 149 16.89 -0.40 9.30
N SER A 150 15.80 -0.60 8.56
CA SER A 150 15.02 -1.85 8.50
C SER A 150 14.98 -2.42 7.08
N THR A 151 14.90 -3.75 6.98
CA THR A 151 14.62 -4.46 5.71
C THR A 151 13.13 -4.65 5.47
N ASP A 152 12.30 -4.36 6.47
CA ASP A 152 10.85 -4.51 6.42
C ASP A 152 10.20 -3.32 7.14
N HIS A 153 9.40 -2.56 6.40
CA HIS A 153 8.54 -1.52 6.95
C HIS A 153 7.09 -1.92 6.74
N ARG A 154 6.43 -2.30 7.84
CA ARG A 154 4.99 -2.50 7.86
C ARG A 154 4.27 -1.16 8.03
N ALA A 155 3.29 -0.90 7.18
CA ALA A 155 2.42 0.28 7.27
C ALA A 155 0.95 -0.11 7.04
N LEU A 156 0.05 0.78 7.46
CA LEU A 156 -1.39 0.61 7.28
C LEU A 156 -1.85 1.36 6.04
N PHE A 157 -2.87 0.81 5.37
CA PHE A 157 -3.74 1.63 4.56
C PHE A 157 -4.60 2.49 5.48
N THR A 158 -4.75 3.77 5.14
CA THR A 158 -5.44 4.78 5.98
C THR A 158 -6.47 5.59 5.19
N SER A 159 -6.63 5.27 3.91
CA SER A 159 -7.64 5.87 3.05
C SER A 159 -8.14 4.86 2.04
N LEU A 160 -9.39 5.03 1.61
CA LEU A 160 -10.01 4.29 0.53
C LEU A 160 -10.79 5.26 -0.33
N ASN A 161 -10.46 5.33 -1.62
CA ASN A 161 -11.04 6.30 -2.55
C ASN A 161 -11.42 5.61 -3.87
N PRO A 162 -12.40 6.11 -4.62
CA PRO A 162 -12.64 5.62 -5.98
C PRO A 162 -11.40 5.84 -6.86
N VAL A 163 -11.10 4.89 -7.75
CA VAL A 163 -10.05 5.08 -8.76
C VAL A 163 -10.42 6.27 -9.64
N ARG A 164 -9.52 7.24 -9.71
CA ARG A 164 -9.72 8.44 -10.54
C ARG A 164 -9.58 8.06 -12.01
N LYS A 165 -10.69 7.98 -12.72
CA LYS A 165 -10.67 7.83 -14.19
C LYS A 165 -10.20 9.15 -14.80
N THR A 166 -9.10 9.12 -15.54
CA THR A 166 -8.71 10.28 -16.37
C THR A 166 -9.85 10.54 -17.36
N PRO A 167 -10.35 11.78 -17.51
CA PRO A 167 -11.32 12.08 -18.56
C PRO A 167 -10.73 11.65 -19.91
N PRO A 168 -11.52 11.08 -20.84
CA PRO A 168 -11.05 10.83 -22.19
C PRO A 168 -10.57 12.15 -22.79
N SER A 169 -9.34 12.13 -23.30
CA SER A 169 -8.70 13.22 -24.05
C SER A 169 -9.44 13.53 -25.34
#